data_AF-A0A8S4RYF3-F1
#
_entry.id   AF-A0A8S4RYF3-F1
#
_cell.length_a   1.000
_cell.length_b   1.000
_cell.length_c   1.000
_cell.angle_alpha   90.00
_cell.angle_beta   90.00
_cell.angle_gamma   90.00
#
_symmetry.space_group_name_H-M   'P 1'
#
loop_
_entity.id
_entity.type
_entity.pdbx_description
1 polymer ?
#
loop_
_entity_poly.entity_id
_entity_poly.type
_entity_poly.pdbx_seq_one_letter_code
_entity_poly.pdbx_strand_id
1 'polypeptide(L)'
;MDFLKQLKSITWCKPNWAYLSVTKETNEFLTKCKELQKPDPFDDVEEIIKKSDAFPIKFPIDTVRLVQLKSKRPIERLKKNIVSTYPLIHERVLILMTRFLTYKKQFGSNIEKDFYKEMTVQQFIERILKKRAASFYGPSDKYLLLTGETGASGWELVGSSEQKEPLLLENCLSYDELKLSAMVYVSGYTDCINDGNRKNSGVVKDDDIEDNAVIIGLIGPRVKRRGKMDHEDIIVTRDQNIQEHGYGFANKPHQRNKLLWRRMWCEFYENENVTYEKTTILIDKQNKYESRPYIDRYQYKKRYKKVIFDNESYYKRICVLAESTLLEAEYRAVESEKYAFVNVIGCGLGVWIMLPHQGDVYVLTFLERIHSLLQENMLNHISDVNFAYVNVSSGIEGAAFSLQLATLRPLAPPK
;
A
#
# COMPACT_ATOMS: atom_id res chain seq x y z
N MET A 1 -6.94 -27.80 -1.63
CA MET A 1 -6.59 -28.34 -2.96
C MET A 1 -7.41 -27.76 -4.11
N ASP A 2 -8.72 -27.54 -3.96
CA ASP A 2 -9.58 -27.03 -5.06
C ASP A 2 -9.30 -25.55 -5.42
N PHE A 3 -9.10 -24.72 -4.39
CA PHE A 3 -8.69 -23.32 -4.55
C PHE A 3 -7.38 -23.11 -5.35
N LEU A 4 -6.36 -23.96 -5.16
CA LEU A 4 -5.10 -23.83 -5.92
C LEU A 4 -5.29 -24.12 -7.41
N LYS A 5 -6.21 -25.04 -7.75
CA LYS A 5 -6.61 -25.27 -9.16
C LYS A 5 -7.34 -24.06 -9.71
N GLN A 6 -8.21 -23.46 -8.91
CA GLN A 6 -8.89 -22.21 -9.26
C GLN A 6 -7.91 -21.07 -9.52
N LEU A 7 -6.92 -20.82 -8.65
CA LEU A 7 -5.89 -19.80 -8.87
C LEU A 7 -5.12 -20.01 -10.18
N LYS A 8 -4.68 -21.25 -10.45
CA LYS A 8 -3.94 -21.59 -11.68
C LYS A 8 -4.74 -21.33 -12.96
N SER A 9 -6.07 -21.31 -12.87
CA SER A 9 -6.96 -21.02 -14.00
C SER A 9 -7.21 -19.52 -14.23
N ILE A 10 -6.82 -18.66 -13.28
CA ILE A 10 -7.09 -17.22 -13.33
C ILE A 10 -6.01 -16.52 -14.14
N THR A 11 -6.41 -15.87 -15.23
CA THR A 11 -5.49 -15.26 -16.22
C THR A 11 -4.58 -14.16 -15.66
N TRP A 12 -5.08 -13.37 -14.71
CA TRP A 12 -4.31 -12.28 -14.10
C TRP A 12 -3.41 -12.75 -12.95
N CYS A 13 -3.59 -13.98 -12.45
CA CYS A 13 -2.84 -14.53 -11.34
C CYS A 13 -1.45 -14.97 -11.83
N LYS A 14 -0.45 -14.13 -11.62
CA LYS A 14 0.94 -14.33 -12.07
C LYS A 14 1.89 -14.44 -10.87
N PRO A 15 2.03 -15.66 -10.30
CA PRO A 15 2.75 -15.87 -9.04
C PRO A 15 4.25 -15.59 -9.16
N ASN A 16 4.81 -15.84 -10.34
CA ASN A 16 6.20 -15.52 -10.64
C ASN A 16 6.27 -14.02 -10.95
N TRP A 17 6.68 -13.22 -9.96
CA TRP A 17 6.93 -11.80 -10.13
C TRP A 17 8.43 -11.55 -10.24
N ALA A 18 8.92 -11.26 -11.44
CA ALA A 18 10.35 -11.06 -11.63
C ALA A 18 10.85 -9.84 -10.83
N TYR A 19 12.04 -9.96 -10.23
CA TYR A 19 12.73 -8.83 -9.61
C TYR A 19 12.93 -7.69 -10.63
N LEU A 20 12.83 -6.46 -10.15
CA LEU A 20 13.09 -5.29 -11.01
C LEU A 20 14.56 -5.22 -11.38
N SER A 21 14.83 -4.84 -12.62
CA SER A 21 16.19 -4.55 -13.06
C SER A 21 16.79 -3.38 -12.27
N VAL A 22 17.99 -3.59 -11.74
CA VAL A 22 18.76 -2.56 -11.06
C VAL A 22 19.63 -1.84 -12.10
N THR A 23 19.25 -0.62 -12.44
CA THR A 23 20.05 0.25 -13.31
C THR A 23 21.27 0.79 -12.56
N LYS A 24 22.25 1.36 -13.29
CA LYS A 24 23.41 2.00 -12.67
C LYS A 24 22.98 3.12 -11.71
N GLU A 25 22.05 3.95 -12.17
CA GLU A 25 21.49 5.06 -11.40
C GLU A 25 20.74 4.58 -10.15
N THR A 26 19.94 3.51 -10.27
CA THR A 26 19.31 2.87 -9.11
C THR A 26 20.36 2.37 -8.12
N ASN A 27 21.43 1.73 -8.60
CA ASN A 27 22.47 1.21 -7.73
C ASN A 27 23.21 2.33 -6.96
N GLU A 28 23.44 3.48 -7.59
CA GLU A 28 24.04 4.66 -6.93
C GLU A 28 23.19 5.15 -5.76
N PHE A 29 21.87 5.22 -5.91
CA PHE A 29 20.96 5.54 -4.81
C PHE A 29 21.01 4.48 -3.70
N LEU A 30 20.93 3.20 -4.06
CA LEU A 30 20.89 2.10 -3.09
C LEU A 30 22.20 1.94 -2.32
N THR A 31 23.34 2.29 -2.92
CA THR A 31 24.65 2.23 -2.26
C THR A 31 24.71 3.21 -1.09
N LYS A 32 24.21 4.43 -1.28
CA LYS A 32 24.08 5.42 -0.18
C LYS A 32 23.18 4.92 0.95
N CYS A 33 22.17 4.11 0.66
CA CYS A 33 21.33 3.51 1.71
C CYS A 33 22.09 2.49 2.57
N LYS A 34 23.12 1.83 2.05
CA LYS A 34 23.94 0.87 2.81
C LYS A 34 24.91 1.55 3.78
N GLU A 35 25.22 2.82 3.53
CA GLU A 35 26.10 3.64 4.36
C GLU A 35 25.37 4.27 5.55
N LEU A 36 24.04 4.11 5.62
CA LEU A 36 23.25 4.64 6.72
C LEU A 36 23.57 3.91 8.03
N GLN A 37 23.89 4.68 9.06
CA GLN A 37 24.07 4.15 10.40
C GLN A 37 22.71 3.75 10.98
N LYS A 38 22.67 2.58 11.60
CA LYS A 38 21.50 2.17 12.38
C LYS A 38 21.38 3.13 13.57
N PRO A 39 20.25 3.82 13.74
CA PRO A 39 20.07 4.71 14.89
C PRO A 39 20.07 3.90 16.18
N ASP A 40 20.59 4.50 17.25
CA ASP A 40 20.47 3.94 18.59
C ASP A 40 18.99 3.82 18.97
N PRO A 41 18.58 2.76 19.69
CA PRO A 41 17.24 2.65 20.23
C PRO A 41 16.87 3.88 21.06
N PHE A 42 15.74 4.50 20.73
CA PHE A 42 15.18 5.61 21.50
C PHE A 42 13.98 5.09 22.29
N ASP A 43 14.07 5.09 23.62
CA ASP A 43 13.07 4.52 24.53
C ASP A 43 12.53 5.50 25.57
N ASP A 44 12.85 6.80 25.46
CA ASP A 44 12.43 7.82 26.43
C ASP A 44 10.92 8.10 26.35
N VAL A 45 10.19 7.53 27.32
CA VAL A 45 8.73 7.66 27.47
C VAL A 45 8.30 9.11 27.73
N GLU A 46 9.05 9.88 28.52
CA GLU A 46 8.67 11.26 28.85
C GLU A 46 8.82 12.18 27.65
N GLU A 47 9.89 12.00 26.88
CA GLU A 47 10.10 12.79 25.66
C GLU A 47 9.06 12.42 24.57
N ILE A 48 8.61 11.16 24.48
CA ILE A 48 7.47 10.80 23.61
C ILE A 48 6.16 11.44 24.12
N ILE A 49 5.90 11.45 25.43
CA ILE A 49 4.72 12.13 26.00
C ILE A 49 4.75 13.62 25.64
N LYS A 50 5.88 14.29 25.86
CA LYS A 50 6.07 15.71 25.51
C LYS A 50 5.85 15.98 24.02
N LYS A 51 6.37 15.11 23.13
CA LYS A 51 6.11 15.20 21.69
C LYS A 51 4.64 14.97 21.34
N SER A 52 3.97 14.04 22.03
CA SER A 52 2.52 13.83 21.88
C SER A 52 1.72 15.04 22.33
N ASP A 53 2.07 15.67 23.46
CA ASP A 53 1.41 16.89 23.94
C ASP A 53 1.63 18.09 23.02
N ALA A 54 2.81 18.19 22.40
CA ALA A 54 3.15 19.23 21.43
C ALA A 54 2.66 18.92 20.01
N PHE A 55 1.95 17.80 19.77
CA PHE A 55 1.50 17.44 18.44
C PHE A 55 0.46 18.45 17.95
N PRO A 56 0.61 19.03 16.73
CA PRO A 56 -0.14 20.22 16.34
C PRO A 56 -1.63 19.96 16.05
N ILE A 57 -2.01 18.68 15.88
CA ILE A 57 -3.39 18.27 15.65
C ILE A 57 -3.91 17.55 16.88
N LYS A 58 -5.07 17.96 17.39
CA LYS A 58 -5.69 17.31 18.54
C LYS A 58 -5.98 15.83 18.23
N PHE A 59 -5.52 14.93 19.11
CA PHE A 59 -5.89 13.53 19.05
C PHE A 59 -7.40 13.35 19.24
N PRO A 60 -8.04 12.42 18.53
CA PRO A 60 -9.49 12.22 18.62
C PRO A 60 -9.92 11.66 19.99
N ILE A 61 -9.03 10.92 20.66
CA ILE A 61 -9.24 10.34 22.00
C ILE A 61 -7.91 10.36 22.77
N ASP A 62 -8.00 10.49 24.10
CA ASP A 62 -6.82 10.47 24.97
C ASP A 62 -6.52 9.06 25.51
N THR A 63 -7.47 8.13 25.48
CA THR A 63 -7.35 6.81 26.15
C THR A 63 -6.22 5.93 25.63
N VAL A 64 -5.77 6.16 24.39
CA VAL A 64 -4.63 5.45 23.75
C VAL A 64 -3.31 6.22 23.85
N ARG A 65 -3.31 7.44 24.41
CA ARG A 65 -2.11 8.27 24.49
C ARG A 65 -1.18 7.74 25.57
N LEU A 66 0.12 7.85 25.33
CA LEU A 66 1.15 7.32 26.22
C LEU A 66 1.06 7.89 27.65
N VAL A 67 0.66 9.16 27.78
CA VAL A 67 0.42 9.81 29.08
C VAL A 67 -0.65 9.10 29.93
N GLN A 68 -1.69 8.55 29.29
CA GLN A 68 -2.71 7.75 29.96
C GLN A 68 -2.22 6.33 30.22
N LEU A 69 -1.58 5.70 29.22
CA LEU A 69 -1.09 4.32 29.31
C LEU A 69 -0.02 4.13 30.38
N LYS A 70 0.84 5.14 30.61
CA LYS A 70 1.89 5.13 31.66
C LYS A 70 1.34 4.84 33.06
N SER A 71 0.11 5.26 33.35
CA SER A 71 -0.53 4.97 34.65
C SER A 71 -1.08 3.54 34.79
N LYS A 72 -1.23 2.83 33.67
CA LYS A 72 -1.92 1.52 33.59
C LYS A 72 -1.04 0.37 33.13
N ARG A 73 0.18 0.63 32.65
CA ARG A 73 1.06 -0.35 32.01
C ARG A 73 2.48 -0.25 32.57
N PRO A 74 3.20 -1.38 32.69
CA PRO A 74 4.61 -1.36 33.08
C PRO A 74 5.45 -0.49 32.13
N ILE A 75 6.34 0.33 32.70
CA ILE A 75 7.16 1.26 31.91
C ILE A 75 8.02 0.55 30.88
N GLU A 76 8.57 -0.62 31.20
CA GLU A 76 9.43 -1.41 30.31
C GLU A 76 8.67 -1.92 29.07
N ARG A 77 7.37 -2.19 29.21
CA ARG A 77 6.51 -2.55 28.08
C ARG A 77 6.31 -1.37 27.14
N LEU A 78 6.12 -0.16 27.70
CA LEU A 78 5.99 1.06 26.91
C LEU A 78 7.28 1.39 26.16
N LYS A 79 8.43 1.28 26.82
CA LYS A 79 9.76 1.41 26.20
C LYS A 79 9.96 0.46 25.04
N LYS A 80 9.66 -0.83 25.25
CA LYS A 80 9.70 -1.86 24.20
C LYS A 80 8.84 -1.45 23.00
N ASN A 81 7.62 -0.97 23.23
CA ASN A 81 6.72 -0.56 22.16
C ASN A 81 7.26 0.63 21.36
N ILE A 82 7.84 1.64 22.02
CA ILE A 82 8.50 2.78 21.36
C ILE A 82 9.63 2.29 20.45
N VAL A 83 10.58 1.51 21.00
CA VAL A 83 11.76 1.02 20.27
C VAL A 83 11.37 0.13 19.08
N SER A 84 10.25 -0.59 19.20
CA SER A 84 9.82 -1.53 18.19
C SER A 84 9.21 -0.88 16.93
N THR A 85 8.92 0.42 16.97
CA THR A 85 8.15 1.09 15.91
C THR A 85 9.06 1.58 14.78
N TYR A 86 8.81 1.14 13.54
CA TYR A 86 9.59 1.55 12.38
C TYR A 86 8.78 1.65 11.08
N PRO A 87 9.23 2.46 10.10
CA PRO A 87 8.70 2.43 8.74
C PRO A 87 9.01 1.10 8.05
N LEU A 88 8.03 0.56 7.34
CA LEU A 88 8.14 -0.67 6.55
C LEU A 88 7.92 -0.36 5.07
N ILE A 89 8.83 -0.83 4.22
CA ILE A 89 8.82 -0.57 2.78
C ILE A 89 9.17 -1.85 2.04
N HIS A 90 8.35 -2.22 1.06
CA HIS A 90 8.64 -3.32 0.17
C HIS A 90 9.84 -2.99 -0.74
N GLU A 91 10.79 -3.91 -0.91
CA GLU A 91 12.02 -3.67 -1.70
C GLU A 91 11.74 -3.14 -3.13
N ARG A 92 10.70 -3.67 -3.77
CA ARG A 92 10.23 -3.21 -5.08
C ARG A 92 9.83 -1.72 -5.10
N VAL A 93 9.25 -1.23 -4.00
CA VAL A 93 8.88 0.17 -3.83
C VAL A 93 10.14 1.03 -3.64
N LEU A 94 11.17 0.51 -2.96
CA LEU A 94 12.45 1.18 -2.82
C LEU A 94 13.10 1.43 -4.20
N ILE A 95 13.11 0.43 -5.07
CA ILE A 95 13.60 0.59 -6.46
C ILE A 95 12.75 1.61 -7.22
N LEU A 96 11.42 1.55 -7.10
CA LEU A 96 10.52 2.53 -7.71
C LEU A 96 10.82 3.97 -7.25
N MET A 97 11.12 4.18 -5.96
CA MET A 97 11.50 5.50 -5.44
C MET A 97 12.79 6.03 -6.10
N THR A 98 13.80 5.18 -6.35
CA THR A 98 15.01 5.60 -7.08
C THR A 98 14.66 6.10 -8.48
N ARG A 99 13.80 5.36 -9.20
CA ARG A 99 13.37 5.69 -10.56
C ARG A 99 12.51 6.94 -10.58
N PHE A 100 11.66 7.13 -9.58
CA PHE A 100 10.87 8.34 -9.40
C PHE A 100 11.76 9.57 -9.22
N LEU A 101 12.76 9.50 -8.33
CA LEU A 101 13.70 10.61 -8.11
C LEU A 101 14.48 10.91 -9.39
N THR A 102 15.01 9.91 -10.08
CA THR A 102 15.68 10.08 -11.38
C THR A 102 14.77 10.77 -12.40
N TYR A 103 13.52 10.29 -12.51
CA TYR A 103 12.54 10.87 -13.42
C TYR A 103 12.25 12.33 -13.09
N LYS A 104 12.01 12.66 -11.82
CA LYS A 104 11.66 14.02 -11.38
C LYS A 104 12.82 14.99 -11.54
N LYS A 105 14.06 14.57 -11.28
CA LYS A 105 15.27 15.38 -11.55
C LYS A 105 15.42 15.72 -13.04
N GLN A 106 15.01 14.82 -13.94
CA GLN A 106 15.17 15.02 -15.38
C GLN A 106 13.97 15.72 -16.04
N PHE A 107 12.75 15.36 -15.65
CA PHE A 107 11.53 15.71 -16.37
C PHE A 107 10.48 16.43 -15.52
N GLY A 108 10.72 16.62 -14.22
CA GLY A 108 9.84 17.41 -13.37
C GLY A 108 9.73 18.87 -13.80
N SER A 109 8.82 19.60 -13.15
CA SER A 109 8.76 21.06 -13.26
C SER A 109 10.07 21.70 -12.80
N ASN A 110 10.29 22.99 -13.07
CA ASN A 110 11.47 23.68 -12.53
C ASN A 110 11.53 23.62 -11.00
N ILE A 111 10.37 23.69 -10.34
CA ILE A 111 10.25 23.58 -8.88
C ILE A 111 10.64 22.18 -8.42
N GLU A 112 10.09 21.14 -9.06
CA GLU A 112 10.42 19.75 -8.71
C GLU A 112 11.89 19.44 -8.95
N LYS A 113 12.46 19.88 -10.08
CA LYS A 113 13.85 19.65 -10.43
C LYS A 113 14.80 20.22 -9.39
N ASP A 114 14.56 21.46 -8.98
CA ASP A 114 15.34 22.12 -7.94
C ASP A 114 15.15 21.41 -6.59
N PHE A 115 13.89 21.13 -6.24
CA PHE A 115 13.52 20.48 -4.98
C PHE A 115 14.11 19.07 -4.80
N TYR A 116 14.14 18.26 -5.86
CA TYR A 116 14.66 16.88 -5.80
C TYR A 116 16.15 16.76 -6.14
N LYS A 117 16.80 17.85 -6.59
CA LYS A 117 18.15 17.83 -7.19
C LYS A 117 19.14 16.94 -6.44
N GLU A 118 19.29 17.16 -5.14
CA GLU A 118 20.23 16.43 -4.27
C GLU A 118 19.54 15.44 -3.32
N MET A 119 18.22 15.26 -3.45
CA MET A 119 17.46 14.44 -2.52
C MET A 119 17.87 12.96 -2.63
N THR A 120 18.17 12.36 -1.48
CA THR A 120 18.44 10.92 -1.32
C THR A 120 17.14 10.14 -1.10
N VAL A 121 17.20 8.81 -1.23
CA VAL A 121 16.05 7.94 -0.93
C VAL A 121 15.64 8.02 0.55
N GLN A 122 16.61 8.08 1.47
CA GLN A 122 16.34 8.26 2.90
C GLN A 122 15.58 9.56 3.17
N GLN A 123 16.07 10.69 2.64
CA GLN A 123 15.41 11.99 2.79
C GLN A 123 14.02 11.99 2.18
N PHE A 124 13.83 11.28 1.05
CA PHE A 124 12.52 11.14 0.43
C PHE A 124 11.53 10.34 1.30
N ILE A 125 11.99 9.23 1.91
CA ILE A 125 11.18 8.44 2.86
C ILE A 125 10.84 9.27 4.09
N GLU A 126 11.81 9.98 4.67
CA GLU A 126 11.60 10.87 5.81
C GLU A 126 10.59 11.97 5.49
N ARG A 127 10.68 12.56 4.30
CA ARG A 127 9.69 13.52 3.79
C ARG A 127 8.30 12.89 3.68
N ILE A 128 8.19 11.68 3.12
CA ILE A 128 6.92 10.94 3.04
C ILE A 128 6.31 10.74 4.42
N LEU A 129 7.10 10.55 5.48
CA LEU A 129 6.60 10.39 6.84
C LEU A 129 6.20 11.73 7.46
N LYS A 130 7.00 12.79 7.26
CA LYS A 130 6.81 14.10 7.90
C LYS A 130 5.81 15.03 7.23
N LYS A 131 5.60 14.92 5.91
CA LYS A 131 4.86 15.91 5.10
C LYS A 131 3.48 15.42 4.64
N ARG A 132 2.98 14.32 5.22
CA ARG A 132 1.59 13.90 5.01
C ARG A 132 0.62 14.90 5.62
N ALA A 133 -0.49 15.11 4.94
CA ALA A 133 -1.65 15.71 5.56
C ALA A 133 -2.15 14.81 6.71
N ALA A 134 -2.63 15.44 7.79
CA ALA A 134 -3.28 14.72 8.89
C ALA A 134 -4.54 13.98 8.40
N SER A 135 -5.24 14.55 7.42
CA SER A 135 -6.28 13.83 6.68
C SER A 135 -6.27 14.22 5.19
N PHE A 136 -6.53 13.25 4.31
CA PHE A 136 -6.64 13.47 2.87
C PHE A 136 -7.58 12.41 2.24
N TYR A 137 -8.81 12.78 1.90
CA TYR A 137 -9.82 11.80 1.47
C TYR A 137 -10.96 12.38 0.62
N GLY A 138 -11.83 11.48 0.15
CA GLY A 138 -13.04 11.83 -0.59
C GLY A 138 -12.78 12.14 -2.06
N PRO A 139 -13.84 12.38 -2.86
CA PRO A 139 -13.70 12.64 -4.29
C PRO A 139 -13.16 14.04 -4.62
N SER A 140 -13.29 15.00 -3.70
CA SER A 140 -12.81 16.38 -3.84
C SER A 140 -11.51 16.65 -3.10
N ASP A 141 -10.85 15.59 -2.59
CA ASP A 141 -9.59 15.69 -1.85
C ASP A 141 -9.69 16.68 -0.68
N LYS A 142 -10.66 16.43 0.20
CA LYS A 142 -10.73 17.17 1.46
C LYS A 142 -9.48 16.88 2.26
N TYR A 143 -8.85 17.93 2.78
CA TYR A 143 -7.59 17.81 3.50
C TYR A 143 -7.58 18.60 4.82
N LEU A 144 -6.74 18.14 5.73
CA LEU A 144 -6.27 18.85 6.93
C LEU A 144 -4.75 18.70 6.97
N LEU A 145 -4.02 19.81 6.88
CA LEU A 145 -2.56 19.82 7.04
C LEU A 145 -2.18 19.73 8.52
N LEU A 146 -0.94 19.31 8.81
CA LEU A 146 -0.42 19.29 10.18
C LEU A 146 -0.33 20.69 10.81
N THR A 147 -0.23 21.72 9.98
CA THR A 147 -0.28 23.14 10.35
C THR A 147 -1.69 23.64 10.69
N GLY A 148 -2.72 22.82 10.46
CA GLY A 148 -4.11 23.10 10.85
C GLY A 148 -4.99 23.61 9.71
N GLU A 149 -4.43 24.04 8.57
CA GLU A 149 -5.21 24.48 7.43
C GLU A 149 -6.02 23.34 6.83
N THR A 150 -7.26 23.67 6.47
CA THR A 150 -8.19 22.75 5.83
C THR A 150 -8.64 23.27 4.49
N GLY A 151 -8.96 22.36 3.58
CA GLY A 151 -9.54 22.72 2.30
C GLY A 151 -10.02 21.52 1.51
N ALA A 152 -10.30 21.75 0.24
CA ALA A 152 -10.62 20.73 -0.73
C ALA A 152 -10.08 21.15 -2.10
N SER A 153 -9.66 20.18 -2.91
CA SER A 153 -9.13 20.38 -4.26
C SER A 153 -7.85 21.23 -4.30
N GLY A 154 -7.31 21.48 -5.50
CA GLY A 154 -6.09 22.27 -5.71
C GLY A 154 -4.78 21.48 -5.51
N TRP A 155 -4.87 20.26 -4.97
CA TRP A 155 -3.73 19.39 -4.71
C TRP A 155 -2.98 18.96 -5.99
N GLU A 156 -3.65 19.02 -7.15
CA GLU A 156 -3.07 18.75 -8.47
C GLU A 156 -1.95 19.72 -8.84
N LEU A 157 -1.96 20.91 -8.26
CA LEU A 157 -1.03 21.98 -8.58
C LEU A 157 0.26 21.91 -7.76
N VAL A 158 0.30 21.11 -6.68
CA VAL A 158 1.47 20.97 -5.79
C VAL A 158 2.69 20.51 -6.59
N GLY A 159 3.76 21.30 -6.58
CA GLY A 159 4.97 21.05 -7.37
C GLY A 159 4.93 21.60 -8.80
N SER A 160 3.83 22.22 -9.24
CA SER A 160 3.78 22.96 -10.50
C SER A 160 4.08 24.45 -10.30
N SER A 161 4.31 25.20 -11.38
CA SER A 161 4.41 26.67 -11.34
C SER A 161 3.13 27.37 -10.88
N GLU A 162 2.01 26.65 -10.81
CA GLU A 162 0.71 27.14 -10.39
C GLU A 162 0.37 26.75 -8.94
N GLN A 163 1.30 26.13 -8.20
CA GLN A 163 1.10 25.84 -6.78
C GLN A 163 0.83 27.12 -5.98
N LYS A 164 0.01 27.01 -4.94
CA LYS A 164 -0.42 28.15 -4.11
C LYS A 164 -0.48 27.74 -2.66
N GLU A 165 -0.20 28.67 -1.76
CA GLU A 165 -0.37 28.45 -0.32
C GLU A 165 -1.81 28.03 0.03
N PRO A 166 -2.02 27.10 0.99
CA PRO A 166 -0.99 26.40 1.78
C PRO A 166 -0.38 25.16 1.08
N LEU A 167 -0.82 24.87 -0.16
CA LEU A 167 -0.48 23.68 -0.93
C LEU A 167 0.78 23.89 -1.77
N LEU A 168 1.92 24.05 -1.08
CA LEU A 168 3.24 24.09 -1.70
C LEU A 168 3.97 22.74 -1.56
N LEU A 169 4.81 22.41 -2.53
CA LEU A 169 5.63 21.19 -2.50
C LEU A 169 6.49 21.10 -1.24
N GLU A 170 7.04 22.21 -0.75
CA GLU A 170 7.80 22.22 0.50
C GLU A 170 6.95 21.88 1.75
N ASN A 171 5.65 22.19 1.70
CA ASN A 171 4.73 22.08 2.83
C ASN A 171 4.00 20.75 2.87
N CYS A 172 3.69 20.15 1.71
CA CYS A 172 2.93 18.91 1.62
C CYS A 172 3.40 18.02 0.46
N LEU A 173 2.98 16.75 0.48
CA LEU A 173 3.29 15.81 -0.59
C LEU A 173 2.55 16.16 -1.89
N SER A 174 3.23 16.14 -3.04
CA SER A 174 2.55 16.19 -4.33
C SER A 174 1.71 14.93 -4.58
N TYR A 175 0.82 14.95 -5.57
CA TYR A 175 0.04 13.76 -5.93
C TYR A 175 0.91 12.55 -6.31
N ASP A 176 2.04 12.83 -6.95
CA ASP A 176 2.95 11.78 -7.37
C ASP A 176 3.68 11.16 -6.17
N GLU A 177 4.03 11.99 -5.17
CA GLU A 177 4.56 11.53 -3.88
C GLU A 177 3.51 10.79 -3.06
N LEU A 178 2.24 11.25 -3.06
CA LEU A 178 1.14 10.60 -2.34
C LEU A 178 0.94 9.15 -2.80
N LYS A 179 1.07 8.89 -4.11
CA LYS A 179 0.96 7.53 -4.67
C LYS A 179 2.03 6.60 -4.11
N LEU A 180 3.28 7.06 -3.99
CA LEU A 180 4.38 6.32 -3.36
C LEU A 180 4.18 6.19 -1.84
N SER A 181 3.67 7.24 -1.19
CA SER A 181 3.38 7.26 0.25
C SER A 181 2.36 6.19 0.65
N ALA A 182 1.44 5.83 -0.25
CA ALA A 182 0.47 4.75 -0.03
C ALA A 182 1.11 3.35 0.03
N MET A 183 2.42 3.24 -0.21
CA MET A 183 3.20 2.00 -0.10
C MET A 183 4.38 2.13 0.88
N VAL A 184 4.37 3.18 1.72
CA VAL A 184 5.25 3.32 2.88
C VAL A 184 4.38 3.11 4.12
N TYR A 185 4.66 2.03 4.83
CA TYR A 185 3.89 1.55 5.97
C TYR A 185 4.63 1.82 7.28
N VAL A 186 3.97 1.56 8.41
CA VAL A 186 4.59 1.63 9.74
C VAL A 186 4.16 0.40 10.52
N SER A 187 5.08 -0.23 11.23
CA SER A 187 4.80 -1.37 12.11
C SER A 187 5.35 -1.10 13.50
N GLY A 188 4.64 -1.56 14.52
CA GLY A 188 5.09 -1.46 15.91
C GLY A 188 4.19 -2.26 16.86
N TYR A 189 4.76 -2.68 17.99
CA TYR A 189 3.96 -3.23 19.07
C TYR A 189 3.03 -2.16 19.64
N THR A 190 1.84 -2.59 20.07
CA THR A 190 0.81 -1.70 20.58
C THR A 190 0.23 -2.21 21.88
N ASP A 191 -0.18 -1.27 22.73
CA ASP A 191 -0.99 -1.55 23.91
C ASP A 191 -2.47 -1.45 23.55
N CYS A 192 -3.12 -2.61 23.39
CA CYS A 192 -4.56 -2.64 23.23
C CYS A 192 -5.24 -2.17 24.52
N ILE A 193 -6.29 -1.38 24.36
CA ILE A 193 -7.17 -0.94 25.44
C ILE A 193 -8.57 -1.59 25.33
N ASN A 194 -8.82 -2.37 24.28
CA ASN A 194 -10.06 -3.11 24.03
C ASN A 194 -9.84 -4.12 22.89
N ASP A 195 -10.92 -4.80 22.49
CA ASP A 195 -10.99 -5.83 21.44
C ASP A 195 -10.93 -5.30 19.99
N GLY A 196 -10.83 -3.98 19.78
CA GLY A 196 -10.79 -3.38 18.45
C GLY A 196 -12.15 -3.36 17.72
N ASN A 197 -13.27 -3.58 18.40
CA ASN A 197 -14.60 -3.48 17.78
C ASN A 197 -14.81 -2.09 17.16
N ARG A 198 -15.27 -2.03 15.90
CA ARG A 198 -15.44 -0.77 15.14
C ARG A 198 -16.39 0.24 15.78
N LYS A 199 -17.25 -0.18 16.70
CA LYS A 199 -18.20 0.69 17.42
C LYS A 199 -17.75 1.02 18.85
N ASN A 200 -16.64 0.46 19.33
CA ASN A 200 -16.16 0.65 20.71
C ASN A 200 -15.89 2.13 21.05
N SER A 201 -15.43 2.92 20.09
CA SER A 201 -15.20 4.37 20.26
C SER A 201 -14.16 4.74 21.34
N GLY A 202 -13.16 3.89 21.57
CA GLY A 202 -12.04 4.17 22.49
C GLY A 202 -12.34 3.89 23.97
N VAL A 203 -13.42 3.16 24.25
CA VAL A 203 -13.78 2.70 25.59
C VAL A 203 -12.79 1.62 26.02
N VAL A 204 -12.21 1.82 27.21
CA VAL A 204 -11.22 0.92 27.80
C VAL A 204 -11.93 -0.30 28.40
N LYS A 205 -11.34 -1.48 28.19
CA LYS A 205 -11.66 -2.74 28.86
C LYS A 205 -10.41 -3.25 29.57
N ASP A 206 -10.60 -3.87 30.73
CA ASP A 206 -9.50 -4.43 31.52
C ASP A 206 -9.33 -5.95 31.32
N ASP A 207 -10.39 -6.64 30.90
CA ASP A 207 -10.40 -8.09 30.63
C ASP A 207 -10.55 -8.39 29.14
N ASP A 208 -10.09 -9.58 28.71
CA ASP A 208 -10.22 -10.11 27.34
C ASP A 208 -9.67 -9.15 26.25
N ILE A 209 -8.46 -8.63 26.50
CA ILE A 209 -7.72 -7.78 25.57
C ILE A 209 -6.39 -8.43 25.19
N GLU A 210 -6.00 -8.30 23.93
CA GLU A 210 -4.70 -8.77 23.45
C GLU A 210 -3.57 -7.93 24.10
N ASP A 211 -2.65 -8.61 24.77
CA ASP A 211 -1.59 -7.96 25.54
C ASP A 211 -0.25 -7.95 24.79
N ASN A 212 -0.15 -8.60 23.64
CA ASN A 212 1.04 -8.69 22.81
C ASN A 212 0.71 -8.43 21.32
N ALA A 213 0.02 -7.33 21.06
CA ALA A 213 -0.40 -6.95 19.71
C ALA A 213 0.68 -6.19 18.94
N VAL A 214 0.70 -6.40 17.62
CA VAL A 214 1.41 -5.56 16.64
C VAL A 214 0.37 -4.93 15.72
N ILE A 215 0.47 -3.63 15.47
CA ILE A 215 -0.30 -2.95 14.42
C ILE A 215 0.62 -2.64 13.26
N ILE A 216 0.24 -3.10 12.08
CA ILE A 216 0.86 -2.72 10.81
C ILE A 216 -0.08 -1.71 10.13
N GLY A 217 0.34 -0.44 10.10
CA GLY A 217 -0.34 0.66 9.43
C GLY A 217 -0.17 0.57 7.92
N LEU A 218 -1.15 -0.02 7.25
CA LEU A 218 -1.16 -0.26 5.80
C LEU A 218 -2.12 0.69 5.07
N ILE A 219 -1.80 1.01 3.81
CA ILE A 219 -2.66 1.79 2.93
C ILE A 219 -2.96 0.98 1.66
N GLY A 220 -4.25 0.74 1.41
CA GLY A 220 -4.72 0.04 0.22
C GLY A 220 -4.97 0.97 -0.99
N PRO A 221 -5.35 0.39 -2.14
CA PRO A 221 -5.50 1.15 -3.38
C PRO A 221 -6.67 2.15 -3.32
N ARG A 222 -6.45 3.37 -3.85
CA ARG A 222 -7.47 4.40 -4.02
C ARG A 222 -7.81 4.59 -5.50
N VAL A 223 -8.87 3.90 -5.95
CA VAL A 223 -9.29 3.91 -7.37
C VAL A 223 -10.41 4.89 -7.70
N LYS A 224 -10.97 5.64 -6.72
CA LYS A 224 -12.07 6.59 -6.97
C LYS A 224 -11.65 7.95 -7.54
N ARG A 225 -10.39 8.37 -7.37
CA ARG A 225 -9.92 9.66 -7.87
C ARG A 225 -9.41 9.49 -9.30
N ARG A 226 -10.14 10.02 -10.28
CA ARG A 226 -9.82 9.87 -11.71
C ARG A 226 -8.43 10.42 -12.02
N GLY A 227 -7.64 9.67 -12.79
CA GLY A 227 -6.33 10.12 -13.27
C GLY A 227 -5.24 10.23 -12.20
N LYS A 228 -5.51 9.80 -10.96
CA LYS A 228 -4.59 9.96 -9.83
C LYS A 228 -4.50 8.67 -9.01
N MET A 229 -3.45 8.55 -8.22
CA MET A 229 -3.22 7.39 -7.34
C MET A 229 -3.32 6.08 -8.14
N ASP A 230 -3.94 5.04 -7.57
CA ASP A 230 -4.07 3.74 -8.21
C ASP A 230 -5.07 3.74 -9.39
N HIS A 231 -5.95 4.75 -9.54
CA HIS A 231 -6.80 4.87 -10.74
C HIS A 231 -5.95 4.99 -12.01
N GLU A 232 -4.81 5.67 -11.93
CA GLU A 232 -3.93 5.90 -13.08
C GLU A 232 -3.39 4.59 -13.68
N ASP A 233 -3.24 3.54 -12.86
CA ASP A 233 -2.65 2.26 -13.27
C ASP A 233 -3.69 1.15 -13.42
N ILE A 234 -4.74 1.15 -12.59
CA ILE A 234 -5.70 0.05 -12.51
C ILE A 234 -6.91 0.28 -13.42
N ILE A 235 -7.28 1.54 -13.62
CA ILE A 235 -8.50 1.90 -14.33
C ILE A 235 -8.16 2.38 -15.73
N VAL A 236 -8.67 1.65 -16.73
CA VAL A 236 -8.47 1.96 -18.14
C VAL A 236 -9.69 2.71 -18.66
N THR A 237 -9.46 3.94 -19.15
CA THR A 237 -10.52 4.83 -19.67
C THR A 237 -10.13 5.45 -21.00
N ARG A 238 -11.14 5.83 -21.79
CA ARG A 238 -10.94 6.47 -23.10
C ARG A 238 -10.19 7.80 -23.01
N ASP A 239 -10.38 8.55 -21.92
CA ASP A 239 -9.79 9.88 -21.78
C ASP A 239 -8.36 9.82 -21.19
N GLN A 240 -8.07 8.79 -20.39
CA GLN A 240 -6.76 8.62 -19.74
C GLN A 240 -5.80 7.79 -20.61
N ASN A 241 -6.21 6.62 -21.08
CA ASN A 241 -5.33 5.60 -21.66
C ASN A 241 -5.12 5.82 -23.16
N ILE A 242 -4.60 6.98 -23.52
CA ILE A 242 -4.28 7.40 -24.88
C ILE A 242 -2.79 7.73 -25.03
N GLN A 243 -2.32 7.76 -26.27
CA GLN A 243 -0.90 7.99 -26.59
C GLN A 243 -0.43 9.37 -26.13
N GLU A 244 -1.28 10.39 -26.19
CA GLU A 244 -1.03 11.76 -25.74
C GLU A 244 -0.73 11.84 -24.23
N HIS A 245 -1.16 10.83 -23.48
CA HIS A 245 -0.93 10.67 -22.04
C HIS A 245 0.17 9.63 -21.74
N GLY A 246 0.87 9.13 -22.75
CA GLY A 246 2.00 8.21 -22.60
C GLY A 246 1.61 6.73 -22.56
N TYR A 247 0.34 6.38 -22.80
CA TYR A 247 -0.09 4.99 -22.87
C TYR A 247 0.16 4.38 -24.24
N GLY A 248 0.49 3.08 -24.29
CA GLY A 248 0.92 2.41 -25.52
C GLY A 248 2.36 2.76 -25.90
N PHE A 249 2.55 3.22 -27.14
CA PHE A 249 3.84 3.60 -27.71
C PHE A 249 3.87 5.11 -28.04
N ALA A 250 5.07 5.70 -28.04
CA ALA A 250 5.22 7.11 -28.39
C ALA A 250 5.25 7.27 -29.90
N ASN A 251 4.45 8.20 -30.40
CA ASN A 251 4.47 8.59 -31.81
C ASN A 251 5.22 9.90 -32.04
N LYS A 252 5.45 10.70 -30.99
CA LYS A 252 6.09 12.02 -31.10
C LYS A 252 7.11 12.26 -29.97
N PRO A 253 8.19 13.04 -30.21
CA PRO A 253 9.22 13.31 -29.19
C PRO A 253 8.68 13.94 -27.90
N HIS A 254 7.73 14.88 -27.98
CA HIS A 254 7.18 15.55 -26.80
C HIS A 254 6.34 14.63 -25.88
N GLN A 255 5.93 13.45 -26.37
CA GLN A 255 5.21 12.45 -25.58
C GLN A 255 6.16 11.54 -24.80
N ARG A 256 7.48 11.63 -25.06
CA ARG A 256 8.49 10.73 -24.48
C ARG A 256 8.49 10.78 -22.95
N ASN A 257 8.36 11.95 -22.34
CA ASN A 257 8.40 12.08 -20.88
C ASN A 257 7.20 11.35 -20.24
N LYS A 258 5.99 11.53 -20.77
CA LYS A 258 4.78 10.85 -20.27
C LYS A 258 4.86 9.34 -20.51
N LEU A 259 5.41 8.91 -21.65
CA LEU A 259 5.67 7.50 -21.91
C LEU A 259 6.66 6.90 -20.89
N LEU A 260 7.75 7.60 -20.58
CA LEU A 260 8.73 7.15 -19.59
C LEU A 260 8.12 7.06 -18.19
N TRP A 261 7.23 8.01 -17.83
CA TRP A 261 6.45 7.93 -16.60
C TRP A 261 5.59 6.67 -16.55
N ARG A 262 4.82 6.41 -17.62
CA ARG A 262 3.99 5.20 -17.70
C ARG A 262 4.83 3.92 -17.69
N ARG A 263 5.97 3.89 -18.37
CA ARG A 263 6.90 2.74 -18.36
C ARG A 263 7.43 2.44 -16.97
N MET A 264 7.82 3.45 -16.19
CA MET A 264 8.26 3.26 -14.80
C MET A 264 7.21 2.51 -13.96
N TRP A 265 5.94 2.91 -14.06
CA TRP A 265 4.84 2.24 -13.35
C TRP A 265 4.49 0.86 -13.93
N CYS A 266 4.52 0.71 -15.26
CA CYS A 266 4.32 -0.58 -15.93
C CYS A 266 5.40 -1.59 -15.54
N GLU A 267 6.67 -1.19 -15.47
CA GLU A 267 7.76 -2.03 -14.99
C GLU A 267 7.56 -2.39 -13.52
N PHE A 268 7.18 -1.42 -12.68
CA PHE A 268 6.82 -1.69 -11.29
C PHE A 268 5.72 -2.76 -11.18
N TYR A 269 4.64 -2.70 -11.96
CA TYR A 269 3.61 -3.74 -11.90
C TYR A 269 3.92 -4.99 -12.75
N GLU A 270 4.98 -4.97 -13.55
CA GLU A 270 5.25 -5.99 -14.59
C GLU A 270 4.08 -6.13 -15.60
N ASN A 271 3.46 -5.00 -15.94
CA ASN A 271 2.29 -4.94 -16.81
C ASN A 271 2.61 -4.28 -18.14
N GLU A 272 1.87 -4.69 -19.17
CA GLU A 272 1.94 -4.03 -20.47
C GLU A 272 1.37 -2.59 -20.39
N ASN A 273 2.02 -1.65 -21.08
CA ASN A 273 1.49 -0.30 -21.28
C ASN A 273 0.41 -0.32 -22.38
N VAL A 274 -0.86 -0.38 -22.00
CA VAL A 274 -2.00 -0.54 -22.94
C VAL A 274 -2.80 0.76 -23.13
N THR A 275 -3.30 0.97 -24.36
CA THR A 275 -4.30 2.00 -24.65
C THR A 275 -5.71 1.47 -24.44
N TYR A 276 -6.69 2.36 -24.29
CA TYR A 276 -8.10 1.98 -24.18
C TYR A 276 -8.56 1.15 -25.38
N GLU A 277 -8.20 1.53 -26.61
CA GLU A 277 -8.59 0.82 -27.84
C GLU A 277 -8.05 -0.61 -27.83
N LYS A 278 -6.76 -0.77 -27.51
CA LYS A 278 -6.13 -2.09 -27.41
C LYS A 278 -6.86 -2.95 -26.36
N THR A 279 -7.14 -2.39 -25.19
CA THR A 279 -7.84 -3.13 -24.13
C THR A 279 -9.26 -3.53 -24.53
N THR A 280 -10.00 -2.68 -25.24
CA THR A 280 -11.34 -3.06 -25.75
C THR A 280 -11.30 -4.25 -26.71
N ILE A 281 -10.32 -4.30 -27.62
CA ILE A 281 -10.13 -5.44 -28.52
C ILE A 281 -9.82 -6.73 -27.75
N LEU A 282 -9.05 -6.62 -26.65
CA LEU A 282 -8.73 -7.78 -25.81
C LEU A 282 -9.98 -8.30 -25.07
N ILE A 283 -10.85 -7.42 -24.59
CA ILE A 283 -12.11 -7.79 -23.93
C ILE A 283 -13.04 -8.54 -24.89
N ASP A 284 -13.13 -8.10 -26.14
CA ASP A 284 -13.99 -8.77 -27.13
C ASP A 284 -13.54 -10.20 -27.44
N LYS A 285 -12.26 -10.51 -27.17
CA LYS A 285 -11.67 -11.85 -27.31
C LYS A 285 -11.74 -12.70 -26.04
N GLN A 286 -12.16 -12.14 -24.90
CA GLN A 286 -12.25 -12.88 -23.63
C GLN A 286 -13.52 -13.74 -23.57
N ASN A 287 -13.37 -14.96 -23.04
CA ASN A 287 -14.50 -15.81 -22.66
C ASN A 287 -15.22 -15.14 -21.48
N LYS A 288 -16.40 -14.56 -21.73
CA LYS A 288 -17.13 -13.80 -20.72
C LYS A 288 -17.76 -14.74 -19.69
N TYR A 289 -17.12 -14.90 -18.54
CA TYR A 289 -17.77 -15.47 -17.36
C TYR A 289 -18.48 -14.37 -16.59
N GLU A 290 -19.62 -13.89 -17.09
CA GLU A 290 -20.36 -12.79 -16.45
C GLU A 290 -20.71 -13.07 -14.98
N SER A 291 -20.81 -14.35 -14.59
CA SER A 291 -21.10 -14.78 -13.22
C SER A 291 -19.91 -14.68 -12.26
N ARG A 292 -18.66 -14.52 -12.73
CA ARG A 292 -17.44 -14.52 -11.90
C ARG A 292 -16.45 -13.43 -12.33
N PRO A 293 -16.74 -12.15 -12.05
CA PRO A 293 -15.94 -11.00 -12.50
C PRO A 293 -14.50 -10.95 -11.95
N TYR A 294 -14.17 -11.78 -10.96
CA TYR A 294 -12.81 -11.91 -10.46
C TYR A 294 -11.93 -12.85 -11.30
N ILE A 295 -12.44 -13.51 -12.35
CA ILE A 295 -11.64 -14.43 -13.17
C ILE A 295 -10.93 -13.72 -14.32
N ASP A 296 -11.65 -12.91 -15.10
CA ASP A 296 -11.03 -12.28 -16.27
C ASP A 296 -10.16 -11.10 -15.83
N ARG A 297 -9.08 -10.88 -16.58
CA ARG A 297 -8.21 -9.72 -16.35
C ARG A 297 -8.97 -8.40 -16.47
N TYR A 298 -9.77 -8.22 -17.51
CA TYR A 298 -10.40 -6.93 -17.81
C TYR A 298 -11.90 -6.98 -17.55
N GLN A 299 -12.37 -6.22 -16.57
CA GLN A 299 -13.78 -6.13 -16.23
C GLN A 299 -14.37 -4.83 -16.78
N TYR A 300 -15.16 -4.97 -17.84
CA TYR A 300 -15.85 -3.85 -18.47
C TYR A 300 -17.23 -3.63 -17.84
N LYS A 301 -17.52 -2.41 -17.41
CA LYS A 301 -18.84 -2.07 -16.88
C LYS A 301 -19.45 -0.87 -17.59
N LYS A 302 -20.41 -1.15 -18.49
CA LYS A 302 -21.17 -0.13 -19.25
C LYS A 302 -21.80 0.93 -18.34
N ARG A 303 -22.37 0.53 -17.19
CA ARG A 303 -23.03 1.43 -16.21
C ARG A 303 -22.07 2.48 -15.61
N TYR A 304 -20.76 2.22 -15.61
CA TYR A 304 -19.75 3.15 -15.11
C TYR A 304 -19.03 3.87 -16.27
N LYS A 305 -19.79 4.45 -17.21
CA LYS A 305 -19.25 5.27 -18.31
C LYS A 305 -18.17 4.57 -19.15
N LYS A 306 -18.35 3.27 -19.45
CA LYS A 306 -17.39 2.48 -20.25
C LYS A 306 -15.98 2.42 -19.63
N VAL A 307 -15.90 2.32 -18.30
CA VAL A 307 -14.66 2.08 -17.58
C VAL A 307 -14.30 0.59 -17.63
N ILE A 308 -13.00 0.29 -17.77
CA ILE A 308 -12.43 -1.04 -17.70
C ILE A 308 -11.57 -1.12 -16.43
N PHE A 309 -11.80 -2.14 -15.62
CA PHE A 309 -10.98 -2.44 -14.45
C PHE A 309 -9.97 -3.55 -14.78
N ASP A 310 -8.68 -3.32 -14.53
CA ASP A 310 -7.62 -4.32 -14.74
C ASP A 310 -7.30 -5.07 -13.43
N ASN A 311 -7.83 -6.29 -13.31
CA ASN A 311 -7.59 -7.16 -12.17
C ASN A 311 -6.11 -7.52 -12.01
N GLU A 312 -5.31 -7.55 -13.07
CA GLU A 312 -3.86 -7.84 -12.98
C GLU A 312 -3.11 -6.68 -12.32
N SER A 313 -3.38 -5.44 -12.72
CA SER A 313 -2.82 -4.24 -12.08
C SER A 313 -3.25 -4.13 -10.62
N TYR A 314 -4.51 -4.43 -10.31
CA TYR A 314 -4.99 -4.47 -8.92
C TYR A 314 -4.32 -5.59 -8.10
N TYR A 315 -4.25 -6.81 -8.64
CA TYR A 315 -3.55 -7.96 -8.03
C TYR A 315 -2.12 -7.59 -7.66
N LYS A 316 -1.33 -7.06 -8.60
CA LYS A 316 0.08 -6.69 -8.35
C LYS A 316 0.22 -5.60 -7.27
N ARG A 317 -0.72 -4.65 -7.22
CA ARG A 317 -0.76 -3.64 -6.14
C ARG A 317 -1.09 -4.25 -4.77
N ILE A 318 -1.95 -5.26 -4.72
CA ILE A 318 -2.26 -6.00 -3.49
C ILE A 318 -1.13 -6.95 -3.10
N CYS A 319 -0.36 -7.53 -4.04
CA CYS A 319 0.83 -8.34 -3.74
C CYS A 319 1.80 -7.58 -2.82
N VAL A 320 2.12 -6.32 -3.15
CA VAL A 320 2.99 -5.47 -2.31
C VAL A 320 2.47 -5.35 -0.88
N LEU A 321 1.15 -5.18 -0.73
CA LEU A 321 0.48 -5.07 0.57
C LEU A 321 0.50 -6.42 1.31
N ALA A 322 0.16 -7.51 0.63
CA ALA A 322 0.11 -8.85 1.19
C ALA A 322 1.50 -9.33 1.64
N GLU A 323 2.52 -9.21 0.80
CA GLU A 323 3.90 -9.58 1.13
C GLU A 323 4.44 -8.76 2.30
N SER A 324 4.19 -7.44 2.31
CA SER A 324 4.59 -6.59 3.44
C SER A 324 3.87 -6.99 4.73
N THR A 325 2.60 -7.41 4.65
CA THR A 325 1.83 -7.86 5.83
C THR A 325 2.37 -9.18 6.37
N LEU A 326 2.53 -10.16 5.49
CA LEU A 326 2.90 -11.54 5.87
C LEU A 326 4.34 -11.62 6.35
N LEU A 327 5.29 -10.99 5.64
CA LEU A 327 6.70 -11.05 6.01
C LEU A 327 7.02 -10.26 7.27
N GLU A 328 6.34 -9.12 7.50
CA GLU A 328 6.45 -8.41 8.77
C GLU A 328 5.85 -9.22 9.93
N ALA A 329 4.69 -9.85 9.74
CA ALA A 329 4.10 -10.70 10.76
C ALA A 329 4.99 -11.90 11.10
N GLU A 330 5.56 -12.57 10.09
CA GLU A 330 6.54 -13.65 10.28
C GLU A 330 7.75 -13.14 11.06
N TYR A 331 8.34 -12.01 10.66
CA TYR A 331 9.50 -11.43 11.32
C TYR A 331 9.24 -11.17 12.81
N ARG A 332 8.08 -10.54 13.13
CA ARG A 332 7.68 -10.27 14.51
C ARG A 332 7.41 -11.55 15.30
N ALA A 333 6.79 -12.55 14.67
CA ALA A 333 6.52 -13.84 15.29
C ALA A 333 7.82 -14.55 15.68
N VAL A 334 8.80 -14.59 14.76
CA VAL A 334 10.15 -15.11 15.00
C VAL A 334 10.85 -14.36 16.13
N GLU A 335 10.88 -13.02 16.09
CA GLU A 335 11.50 -12.19 17.13
C GLU A 335 10.90 -12.44 18.52
N SER A 336 9.59 -12.76 18.57
CA SER A 336 8.87 -13.04 19.81
C SER A 336 8.84 -14.51 20.23
N GLU A 337 9.45 -15.41 19.45
CA GLU A 337 9.42 -16.86 19.64
C GLU A 337 8.00 -17.45 19.75
N LYS A 338 7.05 -16.91 18.97
CA LYS A 338 5.63 -17.29 18.97
C LYS A 338 5.12 -17.57 17.56
N TYR A 339 3.88 -18.03 17.50
CA TYR A 339 3.10 -18.02 16.26
C TYR A 339 2.22 -16.78 16.19
N ALA A 340 2.14 -16.16 15.02
CA ALA A 340 1.26 -15.03 14.74
C ALA A 340 -0.11 -15.49 14.23
N PHE A 341 -1.15 -14.93 14.85
CA PHE A 341 -2.49 -14.81 14.27
C PHE A 341 -2.56 -13.47 13.54
N VAL A 342 -2.77 -13.49 12.22
CA VAL A 342 -2.77 -12.28 11.40
C VAL A 342 -4.20 -11.87 11.06
N ASN A 343 -4.67 -10.78 11.66
CA ASN A 343 -5.99 -10.21 11.39
C ASN A 343 -5.91 -9.12 10.29
N VAL A 344 -6.25 -9.49 9.06
CA VAL A 344 -6.21 -8.60 7.90
C VAL A 344 -7.52 -7.83 7.76
N ILE A 345 -7.44 -6.50 7.88
CA ILE A 345 -8.55 -5.59 7.58
C ILE A 345 -8.48 -5.17 6.11
N GLY A 346 -9.64 -5.11 5.44
CA GLY A 346 -9.76 -4.74 4.02
C GLY A 346 -9.24 -3.34 3.65
N CYS A 347 -7.93 -3.22 3.45
CA CYS A 347 -7.26 -1.98 3.06
C CYS A 347 -7.65 -1.59 1.62
N GLY A 348 -8.25 -0.41 1.46
CA GLY A 348 -8.74 0.08 0.15
C GLY A 348 -10.09 -0.51 -0.29
N LEU A 349 -10.72 -1.38 0.50
CA LEU A 349 -12.01 -2.00 0.19
C LEU A 349 -13.23 -1.21 0.73
N GLY A 350 -12.99 -0.17 1.52
CA GLY A 350 -14.04 0.73 2.02
C GLY A 350 -14.48 1.75 0.98
N VAL A 351 -14.48 3.04 1.35
CA VAL A 351 -14.92 4.13 0.46
C VAL A 351 -14.08 4.30 -0.81
N TRP A 352 -12.96 3.58 -0.96
CA TRP A 352 -12.04 3.64 -2.08
C TRP A 352 -12.29 2.59 -3.17
N ILE A 353 -13.11 1.58 -2.91
CA ILE A 353 -13.49 0.55 -3.88
C ILE A 353 -14.32 1.14 -5.04
N MET A 354 -14.16 0.61 -6.24
CA MET A 354 -14.98 0.95 -7.41
C MET A 354 -15.99 -0.15 -7.74
N LEU A 355 -15.57 -1.42 -7.70
CA LEU A 355 -16.38 -2.58 -8.09
C LEU A 355 -16.40 -3.64 -6.97
N PRO A 356 -17.55 -4.30 -6.71
CA PRO A 356 -17.67 -5.26 -5.60
C PRO A 356 -16.67 -6.42 -5.64
N HIS A 357 -16.31 -6.91 -6.83
CA HIS A 357 -15.43 -8.07 -6.99
C HIS A 357 -13.96 -7.80 -6.59
N GLN A 358 -13.60 -6.55 -6.28
CA GLN A 358 -12.27 -6.24 -5.74
C GLN A 358 -12.00 -6.96 -4.41
N GLY A 359 -13.04 -7.26 -3.62
CA GLY A 359 -12.90 -8.08 -2.41
C GLY A 359 -12.44 -9.51 -2.73
N ASP A 360 -13.00 -10.11 -3.78
CA ASP A 360 -12.60 -11.44 -4.25
C ASP A 360 -11.13 -11.44 -4.67
N VAL A 361 -10.73 -10.49 -5.54
CA VAL A 361 -9.34 -10.39 -6.03
C VAL A 361 -8.39 -10.12 -4.87
N TYR A 362 -8.78 -9.29 -3.89
CA TYR A 362 -7.96 -9.01 -2.70
C TYR A 362 -7.64 -10.28 -1.91
N VAL A 363 -8.67 -11.08 -1.56
CA VAL A 363 -8.48 -12.32 -0.80
C VAL A 363 -7.69 -13.34 -1.62
N LEU A 364 -8.06 -13.54 -2.89
CA LEU A 364 -7.34 -14.44 -3.78
C LEU A 364 -5.85 -14.08 -3.89
N THR A 365 -5.53 -12.78 -3.91
CA THR A 365 -4.13 -12.31 -3.92
C THR A 365 -3.39 -12.73 -2.65
N PHE A 366 -3.97 -12.53 -1.47
CA PHE A 366 -3.33 -12.95 -0.22
C PHE A 366 -3.14 -14.46 -0.17
N LEU A 367 -4.17 -15.24 -0.52
CA LEU A 367 -4.09 -16.70 -0.50
C LEU A 367 -3.02 -17.22 -1.47
N GLU A 368 -2.88 -16.58 -2.63
CA GLU A 368 -1.84 -16.87 -3.60
C GLU A 368 -0.44 -16.55 -3.04
N ARG A 369 -0.25 -15.37 -2.44
CA ARG A 369 1.03 -14.98 -1.80
C ARG A 369 1.39 -15.89 -0.63
N ILE A 370 0.42 -16.27 0.21
CA ILE A 370 0.62 -17.26 1.28
C ILE A 370 1.14 -18.58 0.69
N HIS A 371 0.53 -19.05 -0.40
CA HIS A 371 0.98 -20.29 -1.05
C HIS A 371 2.40 -20.18 -1.59
N SER A 372 2.74 -19.09 -2.30
CA SER A 372 4.08 -18.85 -2.83
C SER A 372 5.14 -18.81 -1.72
N LEU A 373 4.89 -18.03 -0.67
CA LEU A 373 5.83 -17.86 0.43
C LEU A 373 5.98 -19.14 1.28
N LEU A 374 4.93 -19.96 1.41
CA LEU A 374 5.03 -21.28 2.04
C LEU A 374 5.90 -22.24 1.23
N GLN A 375 5.81 -22.21 -0.11
CA GLN A 375 6.67 -23.04 -0.98
C GLN A 375 8.14 -22.64 -0.89
N GLU A 376 8.41 -21.36 -0.64
CA GLU A 376 9.75 -20.81 -0.44
C GLU A 376 10.22 -20.91 1.03
N ASN A 377 9.44 -21.57 1.90
CA ASN A 377 9.74 -21.72 3.33
C ASN A 377 9.92 -20.39 4.07
N MET A 378 9.21 -19.34 3.64
CA MET A 378 9.29 -17.99 4.19
C MET A 378 8.21 -17.68 5.25
N LEU A 379 7.21 -18.56 5.45
CA LEU A 379 6.13 -18.38 6.45
C LEU A 379 6.05 -19.60 7.38
N ASN A 380 6.86 -19.63 8.43
CA ASN A 380 6.97 -20.75 9.36
C ASN A 380 6.28 -20.48 10.71
N HIS A 381 6.09 -19.21 11.05
CA HIS A 381 5.59 -18.74 12.35
C HIS A 381 4.26 -18.00 12.25
N ILE A 382 3.57 -18.07 11.10
CA ILE A 382 2.16 -17.67 11.01
C ILE A 382 1.28 -18.91 11.18
N SER A 383 0.39 -18.90 12.16
CA SER A 383 -0.58 -19.98 12.37
C SER A 383 -1.83 -19.78 11.52
N ASP A 384 -2.35 -18.55 11.51
CA ASP A 384 -3.66 -18.22 10.97
C ASP A 384 -3.66 -16.87 10.27
N VAL A 385 -4.43 -16.76 9.20
CA VAL A 385 -4.78 -15.49 8.56
C VAL A 385 -6.29 -15.35 8.54
N ASN A 386 -6.81 -14.31 9.20
CA ASN A 386 -8.23 -13.99 9.28
C ASN A 386 -8.52 -12.73 8.46
N PHE A 387 -9.53 -12.77 7.59
CA PHE A 387 -9.93 -11.62 6.78
C PHE A 387 -11.17 -10.96 7.38
N ALA A 388 -10.94 -9.95 8.23
CA ALA A 388 -12.02 -9.25 8.93
C ALA A 388 -12.58 -8.09 8.09
N TYR A 389 -13.92 -8.03 8.04
CA TYR A 389 -14.68 -6.97 7.33
C TYR A 389 -14.39 -6.89 5.82
N VAL A 390 -14.07 -8.02 5.21
CA VAL A 390 -13.89 -8.16 3.76
C VAL A 390 -15.13 -8.85 3.19
N ASN A 391 -15.84 -8.17 2.29
CA ASN A 391 -16.96 -8.76 1.58
C ASN A 391 -16.44 -9.46 0.33
N VAL A 392 -16.76 -10.74 0.18
CA VAL A 392 -16.44 -11.56 -0.99
C VAL A 392 -17.71 -12.21 -1.53
N SER A 393 -17.65 -12.72 -2.75
CA SER A 393 -18.71 -13.52 -3.35
C SER A 393 -18.76 -14.92 -2.72
N SER A 394 -19.94 -15.55 -2.74
CA SER A 394 -20.18 -16.87 -2.14
C SER A 394 -19.23 -17.98 -2.63
N GLY A 395 -18.71 -17.86 -3.86
CA GLY A 395 -17.71 -18.78 -4.40
C GLY A 395 -16.32 -18.69 -3.74
N ILE A 396 -16.06 -17.65 -2.95
CA ILE A 396 -14.79 -17.40 -2.25
C ILE A 396 -14.95 -17.56 -0.73
N GLU A 397 -16.15 -17.32 -0.19
CA GLU A 397 -16.47 -17.38 1.24
C GLU A 397 -15.95 -18.65 1.94
N GLY A 398 -16.12 -19.83 1.33
CA GLY A 398 -15.70 -21.11 1.91
C GLY A 398 -14.18 -21.32 2.03
N ALA A 399 -13.35 -20.48 1.41
CA ALA A 399 -11.89 -20.57 1.44
C ALA A 399 -11.20 -19.46 2.26
N ALA A 400 -11.97 -18.47 2.76
CA ALA A 400 -11.42 -17.12 2.99
C ALA A 400 -11.53 -16.56 4.40
N PHE A 401 -12.43 -17.02 5.27
CA PHE A 401 -12.70 -16.26 6.50
C PHE A 401 -11.65 -16.46 7.60
N SER A 402 -11.17 -17.68 7.82
CA SER A 402 -10.03 -17.97 8.69
C SER A 402 -9.24 -19.12 8.10
N LEU A 403 -8.00 -18.87 7.71
CA LEU A 403 -7.13 -19.84 7.07
C LEU A 403 -6.05 -20.31 8.03
N GLN A 404 -6.10 -21.59 8.41
CA GLN A 404 -5.02 -22.26 9.14
C GLN A 404 -3.90 -22.67 8.19
N LEU A 405 -2.72 -22.08 8.32
CA LEU A 405 -1.60 -22.32 7.40
C LEU A 405 -1.07 -23.75 7.47
N ALA A 406 -1.23 -24.44 8.60
CA ALA A 406 -0.89 -25.86 8.74
C ALA A 406 -1.56 -26.74 7.67
N THR A 407 -2.77 -26.38 7.22
CA THR A 407 -3.51 -27.11 6.17
C THR A 407 -2.96 -26.91 4.77
N LEU A 408 -2.08 -25.93 4.58
CA LEU A 408 -1.51 -25.55 3.28
C LEU A 408 -0.01 -25.89 3.16
N ARG A 409 0.64 -26.32 4.24
CA ARG A 409 2.05 -26.71 4.20
C ARG A 409 2.22 -27.91 3.27
N PRO A 410 3.27 -27.93 2.42
CA PRO A 410 3.60 -29.12 1.64
C PRO A 410 3.77 -30.31 2.59
N LEU A 411 3.24 -31.48 2.22
CA LEU A 411 3.57 -32.71 2.93
C LEU A 411 5.08 -32.90 2.87
N ALA A 412 5.73 -33.06 4.02
CA ALA A 412 7.15 -33.35 4.08
C ALA A 412 7.42 -34.59 3.19
N PRO A 413 8.50 -34.59 2.39
CA PRO A 413 8.86 -35.81 1.67
C PRO A 413 9.06 -36.93 2.69
N PRO A 414 8.60 -38.17 2.40
CA PRO A 414 8.87 -39.31 3.26
C PRO A 414 10.39 -39.42 3.45
N LYS A 415 10.80 -39.56 4.72
CA LYS A 415 12.21 -39.66 5.12
C LYS A 415 12.95 -40.79 4.41
#